data_AF-A0A8B8B5M3-F1
#
_entry.id   AF-A0A8B8B5M3-F1
#
_cell.length_a   1.000
_cell.length_b   1.000
_cell.length_c   1.000
_cell.angle_alpha   90.00
_cell.angle_beta   90.00
_cell.angle_gamma   90.00
#
_symmetry.space_group_name_H-M   'P 1'
#
loop_
_entity.id
_entity.type
_entity.pdbx_description
1 polymer ?
#
loop_
_entity_poly.entity_id
_entity_poly.type
_entity_poly.pdbx_seq_one_letter_code
_entity_poly.pdbx_strand_id
1 'polypeptide(L)'
;MDVTSLYTNIPHDEGIEACREVWDRRSVQVPSTESLTKLLEHVLKCNSFMFNGEHYLQINGTAMGTKMAPSYANIFMGRLERNLLLKAPFRPLSWLRFIDDVEMKWVECRDRLEEFISFHQSIKFTVEISDSENIFLDTTSTLIGGKIEFNLHTKPTDSHLYLMPTSCHPPHTFKGVPKGLATRIRRICSSSALYQKESDLLKSHLCKRGYKANTVQTAIDEMAEHDRQELLRYKQKDNISRVPLVTTYHPVLKNLNSILKQNLPILHSNKRMVEVFKEPPLAAYRRPRNLKDMVVRTRLDNPLPNGGFKTCSDRRCLLCKHSSDTDSFNSPVTGRCYRILGSLSCQTDNCIYLISCKVCQKQYIGETGDLRRRINNHRSTIKTKKINEPVGEHFNLEGHKWEDMTVVVIDHNPRWTDAQRKSKEKFWMHRLKSFRPNGINKLNDFTRMNVN
;
A
#
# COMPACT_ATOMS: atom_id res chain seq x y z
N MET A 1 -1.82 -28.31 1.64
CA MET A 1 -2.33 -27.53 2.78
C MET A 1 -2.32 -26.07 2.37
N ASP A 2 -3.30 -25.28 2.80
CA ASP A 2 -3.36 -23.85 2.55
C ASP A 2 -3.70 -23.10 3.85
N VAL A 3 -3.08 -21.95 4.07
CA VAL A 3 -3.33 -21.14 5.27
C VAL A 3 -4.57 -20.28 5.05
N THR A 4 -5.60 -20.52 5.86
CA THR A 4 -6.85 -19.76 5.75
C THR A 4 -6.64 -18.28 6.06
N SER A 5 -6.75 -17.44 5.03
CA SER A 5 -6.67 -15.97 5.11
C SER A 5 -5.43 -15.50 5.88
N LEU A 6 -4.24 -16.02 5.51
CA LEU A 6 -2.97 -15.77 6.18
C LEU A 6 -2.81 -14.31 6.64
N TYR A 7 -2.82 -13.36 5.70
CA TYR A 7 -2.51 -11.96 6.00
C TYR A 7 -3.44 -11.32 7.05
N THR A 8 -4.72 -11.66 7.06
CA THR A 8 -5.70 -11.03 7.97
C THR A 8 -5.72 -11.68 9.35
N ASN A 9 -5.11 -12.86 9.50
CA ASN A 9 -5.19 -13.67 10.72
C ASN A 9 -3.91 -13.67 11.56
N ILE A 10 -2.80 -13.09 11.09
CA ILE A 10 -1.56 -13.01 11.88
C ILE A 10 -1.76 -12.09 13.09
N PRO A 11 -1.64 -12.60 14.34
CA PRO A 11 -1.69 -11.76 15.53
C PRO A 11 -0.55 -10.75 15.52
N HIS A 12 -0.84 -9.47 15.77
CA HIS A 12 0.16 -8.40 15.73
C HIS A 12 1.34 -8.68 16.65
N ASP A 13 1.09 -9.05 17.91
CA ASP A 13 2.15 -9.25 18.89
C ASP A 13 3.07 -10.42 18.51
N GLU A 14 2.50 -11.54 18.04
CA GLU A 14 3.29 -12.70 17.61
C GLU A 14 4.12 -12.40 16.35
N GLY A 15 3.54 -11.68 15.38
CA GLY A 15 4.24 -11.33 14.15
C GLY A 15 5.30 -10.26 14.33
N ILE A 16 5.07 -9.27 15.21
CA ILE A 16 6.07 -8.28 15.61
C ILE A 16 7.24 -8.98 16.28
N GLU A 17 6.96 -9.90 17.22
CA GLU A 17 8.00 -10.63 17.92
C GLU A 17 8.80 -11.54 16.96
N ALA A 18 8.13 -12.18 15.99
CA ALA A 18 8.83 -12.94 14.95
C ALA A 18 9.78 -12.07 14.12
N CYS A 19 9.37 -10.84 13.78
CA CYS A 19 10.22 -9.89 13.08
C CYS A 19 11.40 -9.42 13.93
N ARG A 20 11.17 -9.15 15.22
CA ARG A 20 12.21 -8.78 16.19
C ARG A 20 13.31 -9.84 16.26
N GLU A 21 12.94 -11.12 16.46
CA GLU A 21 13.89 -12.24 16.50
C GLU A 21 14.79 -12.34 15.26
N VAL A 22 14.27 -11.99 14.09
CA VAL A 22 15.02 -11.97 12.83
C VAL A 22 15.94 -10.75 12.75
N TRP A 23 15.44 -9.58 13.15
CA TRP A 23 16.21 -8.33 13.08
C TRP A 23 17.38 -8.29 14.07
N ASP A 24 17.25 -8.93 15.22
CA ASP A 24 18.33 -9.05 16.20
C ASP A 24 19.50 -9.90 15.69
N ARG A 25 19.26 -10.75 14.69
CA ARG A 25 20.30 -11.59 14.06
C ARG A 25 21.01 -10.89 12.89
N ARG A 26 20.62 -9.67 12.52
CA ARG A 26 21.28 -8.93 11.45
C ARG A 26 22.71 -8.61 11.84
N SER A 27 23.64 -8.74 10.89
CA SER A 27 25.04 -8.32 11.07
C SER A 27 25.17 -6.80 11.23
N VAL A 28 24.26 -6.02 10.61
CA VAL A 28 24.21 -4.57 10.72
C VAL A 28 22.94 -4.15 11.45
N GLN A 29 23.12 -3.59 12.65
CA GLN A 29 22.04 -3.15 13.54
C GLN A 29 21.62 -1.68 13.35
N VAL A 30 21.83 -1.14 12.14
CA VAL A 30 21.44 0.24 11.80
C VAL A 30 20.45 0.21 10.62
N PRO A 31 19.22 0.72 10.77
CA PRO A 31 18.62 1.20 12.02
C PRO A 31 18.42 0.07 13.04
N SER A 32 18.30 0.44 14.33
CA SER A 32 18.15 -0.51 15.44
C SER A 32 16.89 -1.37 15.30
N THR A 33 16.89 -2.57 15.88
CA THR A 33 15.70 -3.43 15.93
C THR A 33 14.50 -2.71 16.53
N GLU A 34 14.71 -1.90 17.57
CA GLU A 34 13.65 -1.12 18.21
C GLU A 34 13.03 -0.08 17.26
N SER A 35 13.86 0.59 16.47
CA SER A 35 13.39 1.53 15.44
C SER A 35 12.56 0.80 14.36
N LEU A 36 13.03 -0.35 13.88
CA LEU A 36 12.29 -1.15 12.90
C LEU A 36 10.97 -1.66 13.46
N THR A 37 10.97 -2.08 14.73
CA THR A 37 9.78 -2.56 15.43
C THR A 37 8.73 -1.47 15.53
N LYS A 38 9.10 -0.26 15.96
CA LYS A 38 8.18 0.90 16.02
C LYS A 38 7.59 1.25 14.65
N LEU A 39 8.38 1.16 13.58
CA LEU A 39 7.90 1.37 12.22
C LEU A 39 6.92 0.29 11.79
N LEU A 40 7.21 -0.98 12.10
CA LEU A 40 6.28 -2.09 11.84
C LEU A 40 4.97 -1.92 12.61
N GLU A 41 5.04 -1.55 13.89
CA GLU A 41 3.85 -1.27 14.69
C GLU A 41 2.99 -0.16 14.06
N HIS A 42 3.61 0.91 13.54
CA HIS A 42 2.86 1.94 12.82
C HIS A 42 2.19 1.39 11.56
N VAL A 43 2.89 0.55 10.79
CA VAL A 43 2.31 -0.06 9.59
C VAL A 43 1.12 -0.96 9.93
N LEU A 44 1.20 -1.73 11.01
CA LEU A 44 0.17 -2.70 11.41
C LEU A 44 -1.01 -2.04 12.15
N LYS A 45 -0.72 -1.21 13.15
CA LYS A 45 -1.72 -0.66 14.10
C LYS A 45 -2.33 0.67 13.64
N CYS A 46 -1.72 1.36 12.68
CA CYS A 46 -2.26 2.61 12.12
C CYS A 46 -2.80 2.43 10.69
N ASN A 47 -3.12 1.20 10.28
CA ASN A 47 -3.65 0.93 8.96
C ASN A 47 -5.16 1.23 8.88
N SER A 48 -5.49 2.49 8.59
CA SER A 48 -6.86 2.93 8.36
C SER A 48 -7.21 2.97 6.86
N PHE A 49 -8.40 2.52 6.48
CA PHE A 49 -8.91 2.59 5.12
C PHE A 49 -10.40 2.94 5.09
N MET A 50 -10.92 3.30 3.92
CA MET A 50 -12.33 3.62 3.73
C MET A 50 -13.00 2.56 2.83
N PHE A 51 -14.13 2.03 3.26
CA PHE A 51 -14.96 1.11 2.49
C PHE A 51 -16.43 1.52 2.61
N ASN A 52 -17.17 1.56 1.50
CA ASN A 52 -18.57 2.03 1.47
C ASN A 52 -18.85 3.39 2.16
N GLY A 53 -17.85 4.29 2.18
CA GLY A 53 -17.99 5.62 2.80
C GLY A 53 -17.76 5.64 4.31
N GLU A 54 -17.48 4.49 4.92
CA GLU A 54 -17.12 4.37 6.32
C GLU A 54 -15.61 4.16 6.48
N HIS A 55 -15.07 4.65 7.60
CA HIS A 55 -13.66 4.50 7.95
C HIS A 55 -13.47 3.30 8.86
N TYR A 56 -12.53 2.43 8.50
CA TYR A 56 -12.17 1.23 9.25
C TYR A 56 -10.70 1.31 9.65
N LEU A 57 -10.41 0.83 10.86
CA LEU A 57 -9.06 0.56 11.32
C LEU A 57 -8.85 -0.96 11.32
N GLN A 58 -7.81 -1.43 10.64
CA GLN A 58 -7.46 -2.84 10.72
C GLN A 58 -6.85 -3.15 12.10
N ILE A 59 -7.56 -3.96 12.89
CA ILE A 59 -7.14 -4.32 14.26
C ILE A 59 -6.33 -5.61 14.34
N ASN A 60 -6.33 -6.43 13.28
CA ASN A 60 -5.60 -7.69 13.24
C ASN A 60 -5.03 -7.98 11.84
N GLY A 61 -3.95 -8.75 11.79
CA GLY A 61 -3.26 -9.07 10.55
C GLY A 61 -2.57 -7.86 9.92
N THR A 62 -2.31 -7.94 8.62
CA THR A 62 -1.70 -6.87 7.82
C THR A 62 -2.53 -6.63 6.58
N ALA A 63 -2.57 -5.40 6.07
CA ALA A 63 -3.24 -5.12 4.82
C ALA A 63 -2.48 -5.75 3.65
N MET A 64 -3.23 -6.46 2.81
CA MET A 64 -2.73 -6.92 1.53
C MET A 64 -2.36 -5.72 0.64
N GLY A 65 -1.24 -5.83 -0.07
CA GLY A 65 -0.74 -4.76 -0.94
C GLY A 65 0.19 -3.76 -0.26
N THR A 66 0.35 -3.82 1.07
CA THR A 66 1.46 -3.10 1.72
C THR A 66 2.80 -3.73 1.35
N LYS A 67 3.86 -2.93 1.21
CA LYS A 67 5.19 -3.43 0.84
C LYS A 67 5.75 -4.44 1.85
N MET A 68 5.35 -4.33 3.12
CA MET A 68 5.85 -5.17 4.21
C MET A 68 5.08 -6.50 4.33
N ALA A 69 3.82 -6.58 3.87
CA ALA A 69 2.96 -7.72 4.12
C ALA A 69 3.59 -9.08 3.73
N PRO A 70 4.15 -9.29 2.53
CA PRO A 70 4.72 -10.59 2.16
C PRO A 70 5.90 -11.01 3.04
N SER A 71 6.78 -10.08 3.40
CA SER A 71 7.93 -10.35 4.27
C SER A 71 7.48 -10.65 5.70
N TYR A 72 6.53 -9.86 6.22
CA TYR A 72 5.93 -10.07 7.53
C TYR A 72 5.28 -11.45 7.66
N ALA A 73 4.45 -11.83 6.68
CA ALA A 73 3.78 -13.13 6.66
C ALA A 73 4.79 -14.29 6.59
N ASN A 74 5.82 -14.18 5.73
CA ASN A 74 6.84 -15.22 5.61
C ASN A 74 7.69 -15.38 6.87
N ILE A 75 8.02 -14.28 7.56
CA ILE A 75 8.78 -14.31 8.82
C ILE A 75 7.96 -14.97 9.93
N PHE A 76 6.70 -14.56 10.07
CA PHE A 76 5.78 -15.15 11.04
C PHE A 76 5.59 -16.65 10.79
N MET A 77 5.27 -17.04 9.54
CA MET A 77 5.13 -18.46 9.17
C MET A 77 6.43 -19.22 9.41
N GLY A 78 7.60 -18.67 9.09
CA GLY A 78 8.88 -19.34 9.33
C GLY A 78 9.15 -19.62 10.82
N ARG A 79 8.72 -18.73 11.73
CA ARG A 79 8.79 -18.96 13.18
C ARG A 79 7.79 -20.03 13.63
N LEU A 80 6.55 -19.92 13.16
CA LEU A 80 5.46 -20.86 13.43
C LEU A 80 5.83 -22.29 13.03
N GLU A 81 6.28 -22.47 11.78
CA GLU A 81 6.70 -23.74 11.19
C GLU A 81 7.88 -24.35 11.93
N ARG A 82 8.90 -23.54 12.27
CA ARG A 82 10.04 -24.01 13.05
C ARG A 82 9.58 -24.60 14.38
N ASN A 83 8.71 -23.90 15.08
CA ASN A 83 8.19 -24.35 16.37
C ASN A 83 7.32 -25.61 16.21
N LEU A 84 6.47 -25.66 15.18
CA LEU A 84 5.63 -26.80 14.85
C LEU A 84 6.48 -28.05 14.59
N LEU A 85 7.39 -27.97 13.62
CA LEU A 85 8.21 -29.10 13.19
C LEU A 85 9.16 -29.58 14.28
N LEU A 86 9.67 -28.69 15.14
CA LEU A 86 10.52 -29.09 16.26
C LEU A 86 9.74 -29.86 17.33
N LYS A 87 8.52 -29.41 17.66
CA LYS A 87 7.71 -29.97 18.76
C LYS A 87 6.86 -31.18 18.36
N ALA A 88 6.56 -31.34 17.07
CA ALA A 88 5.69 -32.41 16.61
C ALA A 88 6.31 -33.80 16.87
N PRO A 89 5.51 -34.77 17.36
CA PRO A 89 5.98 -36.14 17.65
C PRO A 89 6.35 -36.90 16.37
N PHE A 90 5.65 -36.61 15.28
CA PHE A 90 5.89 -37.15 13.95
C PHE A 90 6.13 -36.00 12.98
N ARG A 91 7.01 -36.21 12.01
CA ARG A 91 7.42 -35.17 11.08
C ARG A 91 7.21 -35.64 9.64
N PRO A 92 6.86 -34.72 8.74
CA PRO A 92 6.80 -35.05 7.33
C PRO A 92 8.18 -35.35 6.75
N LEU A 93 8.18 -36.15 5.69
CA LEU A 93 9.38 -36.43 4.88
C LEU A 93 9.88 -35.16 4.20
N SER A 94 8.97 -34.31 3.73
CA SER A 94 9.31 -33.00 3.17
C SER A 94 8.23 -31.97 3.51
N TRP A 95 8.67 -30.72 3.65
CA TRP A 95 7.82 -29.55 3.89
C TRP A 95 8.28 -28.41 2.99
N LEU A 96 7.43 -28.03 2.04
CA LEU A 96 7.68 -26.92 1.12
C LEU A 96 6.58 -25.89 1.31
N ARG A 97 6.93 -24.61 1.42
CA ARG A 97 5.96 -23.53 1.53
C ARG A 97 6.22 -22.43 0.51
N PHE A 98 5.15 -21.96 -0.11
CA PHE A 98 5.14 -20.74 -0.89
C PHE A 98 4.04 -19.82 -0.35
N ILE A 99 4.44 -18.83 0.47
CA ILE A 99 3.52 -17.92 1.16
C ILE A 99 2.53 -18.70 2.04
N ASP A 100 1.30 -18.91 1.59
CA ASP A 100 0.16 -19.57 2.22
C ASP A 100 0.01 -21.03 1.79
N ASP A 101 0.45 -21.38 0.58
CA ASP A 101 0.44 -22.76 0.08
C ASP A 101 1.55 -23.59 0.71
N VAL A 102 1.21 -24.76 1.24
CA VAL A 102 2.14 -25.75 1.81
C VAL A 102 1.97 -27.10 1.13
N GLU A 103 3.08 -27.62 0.61
CA GLU A 103 3.23 -29.00 0.18
C GLU A 103 3.92 -29.84 1.24
N MET A 104 3.38 -31.02 1.51
CA MET A 104 3.94 -31.94 2.49
C MET A 104 3.91 -33.37 1.94
N LYS A 105 4.99 -34.12 2.12
CA LYS A 105 5.02 -35.57 1.88
C LYS A 105 5.06 -36.30 3.22
N TRP A 106 4.18 -37.27 3.39
CA TRP A 106 3.98 -38.01 4.64
C TRP A 106 4.26 -39.50 4.42
N VAL A 107 4.88 -40.15 5.40
CA VAL A 107 5.29 -41.57 5.32
C VAL A 107 4.76 -42.42 6.47
N GLU A 108 4.23 -41.78 7.51
CA GLU A 108 3.63 -42.45 8.66
C GLU A 108 2.15 -42.80 8.40
N CYS A 109 1.51 -43.51 9.32
CA CYS A 109 0.09 -43.83 9.20
C CYS A 109 -0.82 -42.59 9.24
N ARG A 110 -2.06 -42.78 8.78
CA ARG A 110 -3.06 -41.73 8.68
C ARG A 110 -3.42 -41.09 10.03
N ASP A 111 -3.50 -41.88 11.09
CA ASP A 111 -3.83 -41.36 12.43
C ASP A 111 -2.78 -40.35 12.92
N ARG A 112 -1.50 -40.64 12.68
CA ARG A 112 -0.38 -39.74 13.02
C ARG A 112 -0.39 -38.46 12.19
N LEU A 113 -0.84 -38.54 10.93
CA LEU A 113 -1.02 -37.35 10.09
C LEU A 113 -2.12 -36.44 10.68
N GLU A 114 -3.23 -37.01 11.09
CA GLU A 114 -4.35 -36.26 11.67
C GLU A 114 -3.99 -35.64 13.02
N GLU A 115 -3.19 -36.33 13.84
CA GLU A 115 -2.59 -35.79 15.05
C GLU A 115 -1.68 -34.58 14.73
N PHE A 116 -0.82 -34.71 13.72
CA PHE A 116 0.08 -33.63 13.29
C PHE A 116 -0.69 -32.38 12.80
N ILE A 117 -1.75 -32.58 12.00
CA ILE A 117 -2.58 -31.48 11.51
C ILE A 117 -3.32 -30.78 12.67
N SER A 118 -3.80 -31.55 13.64
CA SER A 118 -4.56 -31.05 14.79
C SER A 118 -3.69 -30.32 15.83
N PHE A 119 -2.36 -30.49 15.77
CA PHE A 119 -1.41 -29.89 16.70
C PHE A 119 -1.31 -28.35 16.56
N HIS A 120 -1.98 -27.74 15.57
CA HIS A 120 -1.84 -26.32 15.26
C HIS A 120 -2.97 -25.43 15.84
N GLN A 121 -2.67 -24.63 16.87
CA GLN A 121 -3.68 -23.82 17.59
C GLN A 121 -3.89 -22.39 17.05
N SER A 122 -2.86 -21.75 16.47
CA SER A 122 -2.88 -20.28 16.22
C SER A 122 -3.36 -19.86 14.83
N ILE A 123 -3.19 -20.72 13.82
CA ILE A 123 -3.49 -20.48 12.40
C ILE A 123 -4.23 -21.70 11.86
N LYS A 124 -5.30 -21.47 11.10
CA LYS A 124 -6.10 -22.55 10.52
C LYS A 124 -5.55 -22.95 9.16
N PHE A 125 -5.49 -24.26 8.93
CA PHE A 125 -5.12 -24.83 7.64
C PHE A 125 -6.33 -25.52 7.01
N THR A 126 -6.53 -25.29 5.72
CA THR A 126 -7.32 -26.17 4.86
C THR A 126 -6.38 -27.27 4.36
N VAL A 127 -6.80 -28.52 4.49
CA VAL A 127 -5.96 -29.68 4.18
C VAL A 127 -6.67 -30.57 3.16
N GLU A 128 -5.99 -30.83 2.06
CA GLU A 128 -6.34 -31.84 1.08
C GLU A 128 -5.29 -32.95 1.18
N ILE A 129 -5.74 -34.20 1.32
CA ILE A 129 -4.87 -35.36 1.50
C ILE A 129 -5.17 -36.34 0.40
N SER A 130 -4.12 -36.85 -0.22
CA SER A 130 -4.18 -37.79 -1.32
C SER A 130 -2.98 -38.73 -1.24
N ASP A 131 -3.22 -40.00 -1.55
CA ASP A 131 -2.20 -41.06 -1.47
C ASP A 131 -1.34 -41.14 -2.74
N SER A 132 -1.84 -40.60 -3.86
CA SER A 132 -1.22 -40.77 -5.18
C SER A 132 -0.92 -39.48 -5.92
N GLU A 133 -1.65 -38.39 -5.66
CA GLU A 133 -1.53 -37.16 -6.43
C GLU A 133 -1.67 -35.92 -5.55
N ASN A 134 -0.77 -34.95 -5.70
CA ASN A 134 -0.85 -33.68 -5.00
C ASN A 134 -0.58 -32.50 -5.94
N ILE A 135 -1.36 -31.45 -5.80
CA ILE A 135 -1.25 -30.21 -6.57
C ILE A 135 -0.57 -29.16 -5.68
N PHE A 136 0.49 -28.54 -6.20
CA PHE A 136 1.18 -27.43 -5.55
C PHE A 136 1.52 -26.35 -6.58
N LEU A 137 0.95 -25.16 -6.40
CA LEU A 137 1.06 -24.03 -7.33
C LEU A 137 0.62 -24.41 -8.75
N ASP A 138 1.58 -24.55 -9.67
CA ASP A 138 1.40 -24.90 -11.07
C ASP A 138 1.92 -26.29 -11.43
N THR A 139 2.11 -27.14 -10.42
CA THR A 139 2.66 -28.47 -10.59
C THR A 139 1.74 -29.51 -9.96
N THR A 140 1.42 -30.54 -10.73
CA THR A 140 0.87 -31.79 -10.22
C THR A 140 2.03 -32.75 -9.96
N SER A 141 2.07 -33.37 -8.79
CA SER A 141 3.00 -34.44 -8.44
C SER A 141 2.23 -35.75 -8.28
N THR A 142 2.64 -36.80 -8.98
CA THR A 142 1.96 -38.10 -8.98
C THR A 142 2.93 -39.22 -8.63
N LEU A 143 2.56 -40.09 -7.71
CA LEU A 143 3.35 -41.26 -7.32
C LEU A 143 3.06 -42.44 -8.26
N ILE A 144 4.03 -42.80 -9.09
CA ILE A 144 3.93 -43.89 -10.07
C ILE A 144 5.09 -44.86 -9.85
N GLY A 145 4.79 -46.10 -9.45
CA GLY A 145 5.80 -47.15 -9.27
C GLY A 145 6.93 -46.77 -8.30
N GLY A 146 6.61 -46.06 -7.22
CA GLY A 146 7.58 -45.58 -6.23
C GLY A 146 8.39 -44.35 -6.64
N LYS A 147 8.11 -43.74 -7.81
CA LYS A 147 8.73 -42.49 -8.28
C LYS A 147 7.70 -41.39 -8.39
N ILE A 148 8.10 -40.15 -8.12
CA ILE A 148 7.25 -38.98 -8.31
C ILE A 148 7.44 -38.46 -9.73
N GLU A 149 6.38 -38.45 -10.51
CA GLU A 149 6.30 -37.75 -11.79
C GLU A 149 5.63 -36.38 -11.61
N PHE A 150 6.13 -35.38 -12.32
CA PHE A 150 5.60 -34.01 -12.29
C PHE A 150 4.98 -33.63 -13.63
N ASN A 151 3.80 -32.99 -13.60
CA ASN A 151 3.12 -32.42 -14.77
C ASN A 151 2.68 -30.97 -14.50
N LEU A 152 2.42 -30.21 -15.57
CA LEU A 152 1.85 -28.87 -15.47
C LEU A 152 0.42 -28.93 -14.91
N HIS A 153 0.15 -28.16 -13.86
CA HIS A 153 -1.20 -27.93 -13.36
C HIS A 153 -1.72 -26.57 -13.83
N THR A 154 -2.96 -26.55 -14.31
CA THR A 154 -3.68 -25.33 -14.68
C THR A 154 -5.01 -25.29 -13.93
N LYS A 155 -5.27 -24.22 -13.18
CA LYS A 155 -6.54 -24.06 -12.46
C LYS A 155 -7.70 -23.95 -13.46
N PRO A 156 -8.89 -24.51 -13.17
CA PRO A 156 -10.06 -24.41 -14.05
C PRO A 156 -10.49 -22.97 -14.38
N THR A 157 -10.09 -22.01 -13.53
CA THR A 157 -10.35 -20.58 -13.72
C THR A 157 -9.35 -19.87 -14.64
N ASP A 158 -8.29 -20.55 -15.08
CA ASP A 158 -7.34 -19.97 -16.03
C ASP A 158 -8.00 -19.85 -17.42
N SER A 159 -8.12 -18.61 -17.88
CA SER A 159 -8.71 -18.28 -19.17
C SER A 159 -7.68 -18.21 -20.29
N HIS A 160 -6.40 -18.49 -20.00
CA HIS A 160 -5.28 -18.46 -20.93
C HIS A 160 -5.17 -17.12 -21.69
N LEU A 161 -5.40 -16.02 -20.99
CA LEU A 161 -5.36 -14.65 -21.54
C LEU A 161 -3.93 -14.15 -21.76
N TYR A 162 -3.15 -14.89 -22.55
CA TYR A 162 -1.80 -14.49 -22.93
C TYR A 162 -1.81 -13.16 -23.70
N LEU A 163 -0.68 -12.45 -23.65
CA LEU A 163 -0.52 -11.15 -24.27
C LEU A 163 -0.79 -11.23 -25.79
N MET A 164 -1.68 -10.39 -26.33
CA MET A 164 -1.96 -10.40 -27.78
C MET A 164 -0.78 -9.82 -28.57
N PRO A 165 -0.33 -10.44 -29.69
CA PRO A 165 0.71 -9.89 -30.56
C PRO A 165 0.38 -8.52 -31.18
N THR A 166 -0.90 -8.17 -31.25
CA THR A 166 -1.40 -6.87 -31.74
C THR A 166 -1.40 -5.77 -30.68
N SER A 167 -1.03 -6.09 -29.43
CA SER A 167 -0.98 -5.11 -28.35
C SER A 167 0.22 -4.16 -28.47
N CYS A 168 0.15 -2.99 -27.82
CA CYS A 168 1.18 -1.97 -27.87
C CYS A 168 2.38 -2.29 -26.95
N HIS A 169 3.16 -3.32 -27.31
CA HIS A 169 4.38 -3.73 -26.61
C HIS A 169 5.57 -3.89 -27.58
N PRO A 170 6.82 -3.81 -27.08
CA PRO A 170 8.00 -4.07 -27.90
C PRO A 170 7.96 -5.45 -28.57
N PRO A 171 8.37 -5.59 -29.85
CA PRO A 171 8.23 -6.85 -30.60
C PRO A 171 8.92 -8.07 -29.96
N HIS A 172 10.03 -7.86 -29.26
CA HIS A 172 10.76 -8.93 -28.57
C HIS A 172 9.94 -9.56 -27.43
N THR A 173 8.98 -8.81 -26.85
CA THR A 173 8.07 -9.31 -25.80
C THR A 173 7.27 -10.50 -26.33
N PHE A 174 6.74 -10.39 -27.56
CA PHE A 174 5.95 -11.46 -28.17
C PHE A 174 6.80 -12.67 -28.55
N LYS A 175 8.06 -12.48 -28.93
CA LYS A 175 8.99 -13.60 -29.13
C LYS A 175 9.32 -14.31 -27.81
N GLY A 176 9.39 -13.57 -26.71
CA GLY A 176 9.69 -14.10 -25.38
C GLY A 176 8.56 -14.93 -24.77
N VAL A 177 7.29 -14.64 -25.09
CA VAL A 177 6.14 -15.33 -24.49
C VAL A 177 6.13 -16.84 -24.78
N PRO A 178 6.16 -17.32 -26.04
CA PRO A 178 6.18 -18.75 -26.33
C PRO A 178 7.38 -19.47 -25.69
N LYS A 179 8.58 -18.86 -25.79
CA LYS A 179 9.80 -19.43 -25.22
C LYS A 179 9.73 -19.56 -23.70
N GLY A 180 9.26 -18.52 -23.01
CA GLY A 180 9.10 -18.53 -21.55
C GLY A 180 8.08 -19.57 -21.07
N LEU A 181 6.97 -19.72 -21.78
CA LEU A 181 5.94 -20.73 -21.46
C LEU A 181 6.44 -22.15 -21.76
N ALA A 182 7.08 -22.39 -22.89
CA ALA A 182 7.69 -23.69 -23.20
C ALA A 182 8.80 -24.05 -22.20
N THR A 183 9.62 -23.07 -21.78
CA THR A 183 10.64 -23.28 -20.72
C THR A 183 9.99 -23.73 -19.41
N ARG A 184 8.86 -23.14 -19.03
CA ARG A 184 8.10 -23.53 -17.83
C ARG A 184 7.60 -24.96 -17.93
N ILE A 185 6.99 -25.35 -19.05
CA ILE A 185 6.51 -26.72 -19.28
C ILE A 185 7.68 -27.70 -19.21
N ARG A 186 8.81 -27.39 -19.86
CA ARG A 186 10.01 -28.24 -19.87
C ARG A 186 10.60 -28.45 -18.47
N ARG A 187 10.57 -27.42 -17.62
CA ARG A 187 11.03 -27.52 -16.23
C ARG A 187 10.13 -28.40 -15.38
N ILE A 188 8.81 -28.27 -15.55
CA ILE A 188 7.83 -28.97 -14.72
C ILE A 188 7.72 -30.44 -15.16
N CYS A 189 7.39 -30.69 -16.44
CA CYS A 189 7.11 -32.01 -16.97
C CYS A 189 8.31 -32.95 -16.81
N SER A 190 8.09 -34.12 -16.22
CA SER A 190 9.18 -35.07 -15.95
C SER A 190 9.58 -35.91 -17.16
N SER A 191 8.64 -36.17 -18.08
CA SER A 191 8.86 -36.97 -19.27
C SER A 191 8.64 -36.17 -20.55
N SER A 192 9.29 -36.59 -21.64
CA SER A 192 9.11 -35.95 -22.96
C SER A 192 7.69 -36.10 -23.49
N ALA A 193 6.99 -37.18 -23.13
CA ALA A 193 5.59 -37.39 -23.49
C ALA A 193 4.68 -36.35 -22.83
N LEU A 194 4.85 -36.09 -21.53
CA LEU A 194 4.13 -35.03 -20.83
C LEU A 194 4.46 -33.65 -21.41
N TYR A 195 5.75 -33.38 -21.66
CA TYR A 195 6.18 -32.12 -22.28
C TYR A 195 5.48 -31.89 -23.62
N GLN A 196 5.42 -32.91 -24.48
CA GLN A 196 4.78 -32.80 -25.79
C GLN A 196 3.29 -32.51 -25.65
N LYS A 197 2.58 -33.29 -24.81
CA LYS A 197 1.14 -33.10 -24.56
C LYS A 197 0.81 -31.68 -24.10
N GLU A 198 1.51 -31.19 -23.08
CA GLU A 198 1.26 -29.84 -22.53
C GLU A 198 1.70 -28.73 -23.52
N SER A 199 2.74 -28.98 -24.32
CA SER A 199 3.19 -28.03 -25.36
C SER A 199 2.21 -27.93 -26.52
N ASP A 200 1.52 -29.00 -26.89
CA ASP A 200 0.48 -28.99 -27.91
C ASP A 200 -0.74 -28.17 -27.46
N LEU A 201 -1.12 -28.29 -26.18
CA LEU A 201 -2.15 -27.43 -25.57
C LEU A 201 -1.70 -25.96 -25.58
N LEU A 202 -0.47 -25.67 -25.14
CA LEU A 202 0.10 -24.32 -25.17
C LEU A 202 0.05 -23.72 -26.59
N LYS A 203 0.43 -24.50 -27.61
CA LYS A 203 0.37 -24.07 -29.01
C LYS A 203 -1.04 -23.70 -29.43
N SER A 204 -2.02 -24.54 -29.10
CA SER A 204 -3.44 -24.28 -29.35
C SER A 204 -3.88 -22.95 -28.70
N HIS A 205 -3.54 -22.73 -27.43
CA HIS A 205 -3.90 -21.50 -26.73
C HIS A 205 -3.23 -20.25 -27.32
N LEU A 206 -1.92 -20.29 -27.61
CA LEU A 206 -1.21 -19.14 -28.19
C LEU A 206 -1.70 -18.83 -29.62
N CYS A 207 -1.97 -19.83 -30.44
CA CYS A 207 -2.55 -19.63 -31.77
C CYS A 207 -3.93 -18.96 -31.69
N LYS A 208 -4.78 -19.35 -30.73
CA LYS A 208 -6.07 -18.67 -30.46
C LYS A 208 -5.89 -17.21 -30.03
N ARG A 209 -4.73 -16.84 -29.47
CA ARG A 209 -4.35 -15.45 -29.13
C ARG A 209 -3.69 -14.70 -30.30
N GLY A 210 -3.63 -15.29 -31.49
CA GLY A 210 -3.11 -14.67 -32.71
C GLY A 210 -1.60 -14.82 -32.91
N TYR A 211 -0.92 -15.69 -32.15
CA TYR A 211 0.47 -16.04 -32.42
C TYR A 211 0.58 -16.92 -33.67
N LYS A 212 1.65 -16.70 -34.45
CA LYS A 212 1.93 -17.56 -35.62
C LYS A 212 2.35 -18.96 -35.16
N ALA A 213 1.69 -19.99 -35.67
CA ALA A 213 1.95 -21.38 -35.30
C ALA A 213 3.42 -21.78 -35.42
N ASN A 214 4.10 -21.38 -36.51
CA ASN A 214 5.52 -21.69 -36.71
C ASN A 214 6.41 -21.06 -35.62
N THR A 215 6.13 -19.82 -35.23
CA THR A 215 6.90 -19.13 -34.18
C THR A 215 6.74 -19.81 -32.82
N VAL A 216 5.54 -20.31 -32.52
CA VAL A 216 5.29 -21.07 -31.30
C VAL A 216 5.96 -22.43 -31.36
N GLN A 217 5.86 -23.14 -32.49
CA GLN A 217 6.48 -24.45 -32.68
C GLN A 217 8.00 -24.37 -32.55
N THR A 218 8.66 -23.40 -33.19
CA THR A 218 10.10 -23.21 -33.07
C THR A 218 10.54 -23.04 -31.61
N ALA A 219 9.76 -22.33 -30.79
CA ALA A 219 10.09 -22.17 -29.37
C ALA A 219 9.88 -23.46 -28.56
N ILE A 220 8.89 -24.27 -28.92
CA ILE A 220 8.65 -25.59 -28.32
C ILE A 220 9.78 -26.56 -28.69
N ASP A 221 10.14 -26.62 -29.97
CA ASP A 221 11.21 -27.50 -30.47
C ASP A 221 12.55 -27.10 -29.83
N GLU A 222 12.86 -25.80 -29.78
CA GLU A 222 14.06 -25.29 -29.13
C GLU A 222 14.16 -25.76 -27.67
N MET A 223 13.05 -25.70 -26.91
CA MET A 223 13.03 -26.11 -25.50
C MET A 223 12.97 -27.64 -25.31
N ALA A 224 12.54 -28.40 -26.32
CA ALA A 224 12.55 -29.86 -26.28
C ALA A 224 13.99 -30.41 -26.21
N GLU A 225 14.90 -29.78 -26.95
CA GLU A 225 16.33 -30.15 -27.01
C GLU A 225 17.11 -29.84 -25.73
N HIS A 226 16.57 -28.99 -24.85
CA HIS A 226 17.25 -28.62 -23.61
C HIS A 226 17.10 -29.72 -22.55
N ASP A 227 18.18 -30.01 -21.83
CA ASP A 227 18.13 -30.89 -20.68
C ASP A 227 17.32 -30.26 -19.53
N ARG A 228 16.42 -31.06 -18.94
CA ARG A 228 15.55 -30.61 -17.86
C ARG A 228 16.36 -30.28 -16.60
N GLN A 229 17.37 -31.07 -16.25
CA GLN A 229 18.15 -30.86 -15.04
C GLN A 229 18.96 -29.56 -15.12
N GLU A 230 19.49 -29.24 -16.30
CA GLU A 230 20.14 -27.95 -16.55
C GLU A 230 19.19 -26.76 -16.40
N LEU A 231 17.95 -26.89 -16.89
CA LEU A 231 16.95 -25.83 -16.79
C LEU A 231 16.46 -25.59 -15.35
N LEU A 232 16.51 -26.61 -14.49
CA LEU A 232 16.16 -26.52 -13.06
C LEU A 232 17.25 -25.88 -12.20
N ARG A 233 18.50 -25.83 -12.67
CA ARG A 233 19.59 -25.18 -11.93
C ARG A 233 19.33 -23.68 -11.83
N TYR A 234 19.47 -23.17 -10.61
CA TYR A 234 19.43 -21.73 -10.36
C TYR A 234 20.59 -21.04 -11.07
N LYS A 235 20.29 -20.05 -11.90
CA LYS A 235 21.29 -19.20 -12.55
C LYS A 235 21.38 -17.89 -11.77
N GLN A 236 22.54 -17.64 -11.16
CA GLN A 236 22.81 -16.35 -10.52
C GLN A 236 22.74 -15.25 -11.58
N LYS A 237 22.01 -14.18 -11.29
CA LYS A 237 21.93 -13.03 -12.19
C LYS A 237 23.16 -12.16 -11.99
N ASP A 238 23.82 -11.82 -13.08
CA ASP A 238 24.88 -10.83 -13.07
C ASP A 238 24.30 -9.46 -12.70
N ASN A 239 25.04 -8.72 -11.86
CA ASN A 239 24.70 -7.34 -11.55
C ASN A 239 25.00 -6.45 -12.76
N ILE A 240 23.95 -6.14 -13.53
CA ILE A 240 24.05 -5.23 -14.66
C ILE A 240 24.16 -3.79 -14.13
N SER A 241 25.36 -3.20 -14.22
CA SER A 241 25.62 -1.81 -13.79
C SER A 241 25.21 -0.74 -14.83
N ARG A 242 24.34 -1.07 -15.78
CA ARG A 242 23.92 -0.14 -16.84
C ARG A 242 22.81 0.78 -16.36
N VAL A 243 22.97 2.07 -16.60
CA VAL A 243 21.95 3.07 -16.30
C VAL A 243 20.74 2.89 -17.23
N PRO A 244 19.51 2.72 -16.71
CA PRO A 244 18.33 2.57 -17.55
C PRO A 244 17.84 3.94 -18.08
N LEU A 245 17.64 4.04 -19.40
CA LEU A 245 16.88 5.12 -20.01
C LEU A 245 15.42 4.69 -20.12
N VAL A 246 14.58 5.24 -19.24
CA VAL A 246 13.17 4.86 -19.15
C VAL A 246 12.30 5.80 -20.00
N THR A 247 11.74 5.30 -21.10
CA THR A 247 10.81 6.03 -21.97
C THR A 247 9.47 5.31 -22.10
N THR A 248 8.45 5.93 -22.68
CA THR A 248 7.17 5.28 -22.97
C THR A 248 7.26 4.56 -24.31
N TYR A 249 6.86 3.29 -24.39
CA TYR A 249 6.82 2.57 -25.67
C TYR A 249 5.82 3.21 -26.64
N HIS A 250 6.22 3.32 -27.90
CA HIS A 250 5.34 3.65 -29.01
C HIS A 250 5.82 2.90 -30.26
N PRO A 251 4.92 2.35 -31.11
CA PRO A 251 5.32 1.55 -32.28
C PRO A 251 6.19 2.30 -33.30
N VAL A 252 6.06 3.64 -33.36
CA VAL A 252 6.86 4.51 -34.24
C VAL A 252 8.29 4.72 -33.72
N LEU A 253 8.59 4.36 -32.46
CA LEU A 253 9.94 4.48 -31.94
C LEU A 253 10.88 3.59 -32.75
N LYS A 254 11.86 4.22 -33.39
CA LYS A 254 13.01 3.55 -34.00
C LYS A 254 13.77 2.77 -32.93
N ASN A 255 14.64 1.85 -33.36
CA ASN A 255 15.47 1.03 -32.48
C ASN A 255 16.35 1.90 -31.56
N LEU A 256 15.82 2.24 -30.38
CA LEU A 256 16.43 3.17 -29.44
C LEU A 256 17.79 2.67 -28.97
N ASN A 257 17.94 1.34 -28.81
CA ASN A 257 19.24 0.75 -28.47
C ASN A 257 20.29 1.05 -29.54
N SER A 258 19.92 1.04 -30.83
CA SER A 258 20.84 1.41 -31.92
C SER A 258 21.22 2.88 -31.85
N ILE A 259 20.23 3.76 -31.60
CA ILE A 259 20.46 5.21 -31.49
C ILE A 259 21.40 5.50 -30.29
N LEU A 260 21.15 4.89 -29.14
CA LEU A 260 21.99 5.06 -27.95
C LEU A 260 23.42 4.58 -28.17
N LYS A 261 23.61 3.47 -28.89
CA LYS A 261 24.93 2.99 -29.28
C LYS A 261 25.65 3.98 -30.19
N GLN A 262 24.98 4.47 -31.23
CA GLN A 262 25.54 5.42 -32.20
C GLN A 262 25.92 6.76 -31.57
N ASN A 263 25.16 7.22 -30.56
CA ASN A 263 25.38 8.50 -29.90
C ASN A 263 26.21 8.39 -28.61
N LEU A 264 26.71 7.20 -28.25
CA LEU A 264 27.59 7.03 -27.09
C LEU A 264 28.83 7.94 -27.15
N PRO A 265 29.50 8.13 -28.30
CA PRO A 265 30.66 9.05 -28.38
C PRO A 265 30.34 10.48 -27.95
N ILE A 266 29.09 10.95 -28.16
CA ILE A 266 28.64 12.28 -27.73
C ILE A 266 28.64 12.34 -26.20
N LEU A 267 28.13 11.31 -25.53
CA LEU A 267 28.18 11.24 -24.06
C LEU A 267 29.63 11.20 -23.57
N HIS A 268 30.49 10.45 -24.26
CA HIS A 268 31.91 10.33 -23.90
C HIS A 268 32.74 11.60 -24.12
N SER A 269 32.21 12.64 -24.78
CA SER A 269 32.86 13.95 -24.86
C SER A 269 33.04 14.63 -23.50
N ASN A 270 32.24 14.26 -22.49
CA ASN A 270 32.34 14.77 -21.13
C ASN A 270 32.91 13.71 -20.18
N LYS A 271 34.01 14.02 -19.48
CA LYS A 271 34.69 13.11 -18.54
C LYS A 271 33.74 12.50 -17.48
N ARG A 272 32.81 13.29 -16.95
CA ARG A 272 31.82 12.81 -15.97
C ARG A 272 30.86 11.79 -16.57
N MET A 273 30.49 11.97 -17.84
CA MET A 273 29.56 11.06 -18.52
C MET A 273 30.23 9.74 -18.88
N VAL A 274 31.55 9.70 -19.09
CA VAL A 274 32.32 8.46 -19.26
C VAL A 274 32.24 7.59 -18.00
N GLU A 275 32.37 8.19 -16.82
CA GLU A 275 32.28 7.48 -15.54
C GLU A 275 30.88 6.85 -15.33
N VAL A 276 29.83 7.58 -15.71
CA VAL A 276 28.43 7.16 -15.55
C VAL A 276 28.00 6.15 -16.62
N PHE A 277 28.37 6.38 -17.89
CA PHE A 277 27.94 5.61 -19.05
C PHE A 277 29.11 4.88 -19.70
N LYS A 278 29.70 3.92 -18.97
CA LYS A 278 30.73 3.01 -19.52
C LYS A 278 30.21 2.24 -20.74
N GLU A 279 28.92 1.88 -20.69
CA GLU A 279 28.17 1.27 -21.78
C GLU A 279 26.98 2.17 -22.16
N PRO A 280 26.41 2.02 -23.37
CA PRO A 280 25.18 2.70 -23.73
C PRO A 280 24.07 2.44 -22.69
N PRO A 281 23.27 3.47 -22.35
CA PRO A 281 22.12 3.30 -21.47
C PRO A 281 21.24 2.12 -21.90
N LEU A 282 20.65 1.41 -20.94
CA LEU A 282 19.70 0.35 -21.23
C LEU A 282 18.35 0.96 -21.58
N ALA A 283 17.89 0.83 -22.82
CA ALA A 283 16.55 1.27 -23.18
C ALA A 283 15.50 0.42 -22.44
N ALA A 284 14.74 1.07 -21.55
CA ALA A 284 13.65 0.48 -20.81
C ALA A 284 12.34 1.19 -21.18
N TYR A 285 11.28 0.41 -21.42
CA TYR A 285 10.01 0.94 -21.89
C TYR A 285 8.91 0.80 -20.84
N ARG A 286 8.25 1.91 -20.53
CA ARG A 286 6.98 1.96 -19.79
C ARG A 286 5.83 1.73 -20.75
N ARG A 287 4.76 1.09 -20.27
CA ARG A 287 3.48 1.04 -20.98
C ARG A 287 2.88 2.45 -21.10
N PRO A 288 2.25 2.81 -22.24
CA PRO A 288 1.46 4.02 -22.33
C PRO A 288 0.24 3.95 -21.38
N ARG A 289 -0.35 5.10 -21.05
CA ARG A 289 -1.60 5.16 -20.30
C ARG A 289 -2.71 4.52 -21.14
N ASN A 290 -3.42 3.56 -20.57
CA ASN A 290 -4.61 2.97 -21.20
C ASN A 290 -5.89 3.60 -20.66
N LEU A 291 -7.04 3.21 -21.22
CA LEU A 291 -8.35 3.71 -20.76
C LEU A 291 -8.57 3.48 -19.27
N LYS A 292 -8.15 2.34 -18.72
CA LYS A 292 -8.21 2.07 -17.28
C LYS A 292 -7.44 3.12 -16.49
N ASP A 293 -6.23 3.48 -16.89
CA ASP A 293 -5.43 4.51 -16.20
C ASP A 293 -6.05 5.92 -16.29
N MET A 294 -6.83 6.18 -17.34
CA MET A 294 -7.49 7.48 -17.56
C MET A 294 -8.81 7.60 -16.79
N VAL A 295 -9.56 6.51 -16.71
CA VAL A 295 -10.90 6.45 -16.13
C VAL A 295 -10.85 6.11 -14.63
N VAL A 296 -9.94 5.22 -14.22
CA VAL A 296 -9.77 4.86 -12.81
C VAL A 296 -8.90 5.91 -12.13
N ARG A 297 -9.51 6.70 -11.26
CA ARG A 297 -8.82 7.71 -10.46
C ARG A 297 -8.80 7.31 -8.99
N THR A 298 -7.71 7.62 -8.30
CA THR A 298 -7.66 7.51 -6.85
C THR A 298 -8.70 8.45 -6.25
N ARG A 299 -9.56 7.94 -5.35
CA ARG A 299 -10.58 8.74 -4.65
C ARG A 299 -10.00 9.70 -3.60
N LEU A 300 -8.72 9.54 -3.26
CA LEU A 300 -8.00 10.50 -2.41
C LEU A 300 -7.87 11.80 -3.20
N ASP A 301 -8.77 12.74 -2.92
CA ASP A 301 -8.60 14.12 -3.36
C ASP A 301 -7.26 14.61 -2.81
N ASN A 302 -6.33 14.95 -3.71
CA ASN A 302 -5.09 15.58 -3.28
C ASN A 302 -5.48 16.83 -2.47
N PRO A 303 -4.94 17.04 -1.26
CA PRO A 303 -5.20 18.25 -0.51
C PRO A 303 -4.87 19.43 -1.43
N LEU A 304 -5.83 20.35 -1.58
CA LEU A 304 -5.73 21.48 -2.51
C LEU A 304 -4.36 22.16 -2.32
N PRO A 305 -3.44 22.04 -3.30
CA PRO A 305 -2.10 22.59 -3.13
C PRO A 305 -2.21 24.10 -3.26
N ASN A 306 -1.75 24.82 -2.23
CA ASN A 306 -1.66 26.29 -2.15
C ASN A 306 -2.98 27.01 -1.81
N GLY A 307 -3.51 26.71 -0.61
CA GLY A 307 -4.57 27.48 0.02
C GLY A 307 -4.09 28.59 0.95
N GLY A 308 -5.05 29.29 1.55
CA GLY A 308 -4.84 30.35 2.53
C GLY A 308 -6.17 31.02 2.89
N PHE A 309 -6.19 31.71 4.03
CA PHE A 309 -7.29 32.60 4.40
C PHE A 309 -7.01 34.01 3.87
N LYS A 310 -8.01 34.58 3.19
CA LYS A 310 -7.98 35.95 2.65
C LYS A 310 -9.10 36.80 3.20
N THR A 311 -8.76 38.00 3.63
CA THR A 311 -9.73 39.02 4.01
C THR A 311 -10.47 39.57 2.78
N CYS A 312 -11.74 39.94 2.92
CA CYS A 312 -12.47 40.57 1.82
C CYS A 312 -12.11 42.05 1.69
N SER A 313 -12.38 42.63 0.52
CA SER A 313 -12.17 44.07 0.24
C SER A 313 -13.17 45.00 0.94
N ASP A 314 -14.22 44.48 1.58
CA ASP A 314 -15.20 45.31 2.29
C ASP A 314 -14.65 45.86 3.61
N ARG A 315 -14.42 47.18 3.63
CA ARG A 315 -13.93 47.93 4.81
C ARG A 315 -14.88 47.89 6.01
N ARG A 316 -16.17 47.57 5.79
CA ARG A 316 -17.17 47.44 6.87
C ARG A 316 -17.27 46.02 7.43
N CYS A 317 -16.54 45.05 6.87
CA CYS A 317 -16.56 43.68 7.34
C CYS A 317 -15.97 43.56 8.75
N LEU A 318 -16.85 43.31 9.73
CA LEU A 318 -16.45 43.21 11.13
C LEU A 318 -15.57 41.99 11.41
N LEU A 319 -15.77 40.88 10.68
CA LEU A 319 -14.92 39.69 10.80
C LEU A 319 -13.48 39.96 10.35
N CYS A 320 -13.31 40.68 9.23
CA CYS A 320 -11.98 40.99 8.70
C CYS A 320 -11.19 41.95 9.63
N LYS A 321 -11.85 42.70 10.52
CA LYS A 321 -11.15 43.47 11.56
C LYS A 321 -10.41 42.59 12.58
N HIS A 322 -10.84 41.35 12.72
CA HIS A 322 -10.22 40.34 13.60
C HIS A 322 -9.42 39.30 12.81
N SER A 323 -9.22 39.49 11.51
CA SER A 323 -8.55 38.48 10.67
C SER A 323 -7.44 39.14 9.86
N SER A 324 -6.44 38.37 9.47
CA SER A 324 -5.40 38.80 8.54
C SER A 324 -5.18 37.72 7.49
N ASP A 325 -4.68 38.12 6.32
CA ASP A 325 -4.28 37.18 5.30
C ASP A 325 -3.19 36.25 5.84
N THR A 326 -3.39 34.93 5.69
CA THR A 326 -2.41 33.93 6.12
C THR A 326 -2.54 32.65 5.33
N ASP A 327 -1.43 31.95 5.13
CA ASP A 327 -1.39 30.61 4.53
C ASP A 327 -1.32 29.49 5.57
N SER A 328 -1.15 29.83 6.84
CA SER A 328 -0.86 28.89 7.92
C SER A 328 -1.31 29.41 9.29
N PHE A 329 -1.35 28.51 10.27
CA PHE A 329 -1.64 28.82 11.66
C PHE A 329 -0.83 27.91 12.60
N ASN A 330 -0.53 28.41 13.79
CA ASN A 330 0.32 27.73 14.77
C ASN A 330 -0.49 27.31 16.00
N SER A 331 -0.12 26.18 16.60
CA SER A 331 -0.57 25.77 17.93
C SER A 331 0.48 26.18 18.97
N PRO A 332 0.20 27.15 19.86
CA PRO A 332 1.14 27.56 20.90
C PRO A 332 1.37 26.45 21.94
N VAL A 333 0.40 25.54 22.10
CA VAL A 333 0.51 24.42 23.05
C VAL A 333 1.39 23.29 22.52
N THR A 334 1.34 22.99 21.21
CA THR A 334 2.08 21.86 20.63
C THR A 334 3.33 22.27 19.85
N GLY A 335 3.51 23.57 19.59
CA GLY A 335 4.59 24.11 18.76
C GLY A 335 4.48 23.79 17.26
N ARG A 336 3.37 23.17 16.82
CA ARG A 336 3.19 22.76 15.42
C ARG A 336 2.58 23.87 14.57
N CYS A 337 3.11 24.02 13.37
CA CYS A 337 2.56 24.86 12.30
C CYS A 337 1.74 24.00 11.33
N TYR A 338 0.57 24.51 10.92
CA TYR A 338 -0.34 23.87 9.99
C TYR A 338 -0.61 24.79 8.82
N ARG A 339 -0.50 24.26 7.59
CA ARG A 339 -0.87 24.99 6.38
C ARG A 339 -2.37 24.92 6.15
N ILE A 340 -2.97 26.05 5.79
CA ILE A 340 -4.38 26.14 5.40
C ILE A 340 -4.53 25.57 3.99
N LEU A 341 -5.45 24.62 3.85
CA LEU A 341 -5.74 23.95 2.58
C LEU A 341 -7.00 24.58 1.96
N GLY A 342 -6.92 24.92 0.67
CA GLY A 342 -8.00 25.60 -0.05
C GLY A 342 -8.03 27.13 0.09
N SER A 343 -8.74 27.79 -0.83
CA SER A 343 -8.89 29.26 -0.84
C SER A 343 -10.05 29.67 0.07
N LEU A 344 -9.72 30.13 1.28
CA LEU A 344 -10.67 30.47 2.33
C LEU A 344 -10.81 31.98 2.49
N SER A 345 -11.94 32.42 3.02
CA SER A 345 -12.18 33.84 3.32
C SER A 345 -13.22 34.03 4.41
N CYS A 346 -13.49 35.29 4.75
CA CYS A 346 -14.60 35.68 5.62
C CYS A 346 -16.01 35.37 5.06
N GLN A 347 -16.11 34.82 3.86
CA GLN A 347 -17.35 34.35 3.22
C GLN A 347 -17.43 32.81 3.16
N THR A 348 -16.44 32.11 3.71
CA THR A 348 -16.45 30.64 3.71
C THR A 348 -17.51 30.11 4.68
N ASP A 349 -18.47 29.41 4.12
CA ASP A 349 -19.50 28.67 4.83
C ASP A 349 -19.11 27.20 5.04
N ASN A 350 -19.85 26.50 5.90
CA ASN A 350 -19.64 25.08 6.24
C ASN A 350 -18.17 24.77 6.61
N CYS A 351 -17.68 25.43 7.67
CA CYS A 351 -16.25 25.51 7.97
C CYS A 351 -15.91 25.33 9.45
N ILE A 352 -14.63 25.05 9.70
CA ILE A 352 -14.00 25.07 11.02
C ILE A 352 -13.15 26.33 11.12
N TYR A 353 -13.37 27.10 12.19
CA TYR A 353 -12.64 28.32 12.46
C TYR A 353 -11.90 28.25 13.79
N LEU A 354 -10.76 28.95 13.80
CA LEU A 354 -9.88 29.11 14.95
C LEU A 354 -10.03 30.55 15.46
N ILE A 355 -10.29 30.68 16.74
CA ILE A 355 -10.13 31.92 17.49
C ILE A 355 -8.85 31.85 18.31
N SER A 356 -8.00 32.88 18.25
CA SER A 356 -6.85 33.02 19.16
C SER A 356 -6.94 34.31 19.95
N CYS A 357 -6.53 34.27 21.23
CA CYS A 357 -6.41 35.44 22.07
C CYS A 357 -5.02 36.05 21.97
N LYS A 358 -4.90 37.34 21.62
CA LYS A 358 -3.61 38.04 21.53
C LYS A 358 -2.89 38.18 22.88
N VAL A 359 -3.64 38.19 23.99
CA VAL A 359 -3.10 38.40 25.35
C VAL A 359 -2.46 37.13 25.91
N CYS A 360 -3.21 36.01 25.92
CA CYS A 360 -2.76 34.76 26.55
C CYS A 360 -2.42 33.63 25.58
N GLN A 361 -2.55 33.86 24.27
CA GLN A 361 -2.33 32.89 23.20
C GLN A 361 -3.24 31.64 23.26
N LYS A 362 -4.22 31.58 24.16
CA LYS A 362 -5.18 30.47 24.20
C LYS A 362 -6.06 30.47 22.94
N GLN A 363 -6.38 29.26 22.51
CA GLN A 363 -7.10 29.00 21.26
C GLN A 363 -8.49 28.38 21.52
N TYR A 364 -9.45 28.73 20.68
CA TYR A 364 -10.79 28.14 20.61
C TYR A 364 -11.02 27.61 19.19
N ILE A 365 -11.58 26.41 19.09
CA ILE A 365 -12.04 25.83 17.83
C ILE A 365 -13.56 25.80 17.83
N GLY A 366 -14.15 26.24 16.72
CA GLY A 366 -15.59 26.23 16.49
C GLY A 366 -15.95 25.72 15.10
N GLU A 367 -17.11 25.11 14.99
CA GLU A 367 -17.78 24.84 13.71
C GLU A 367 -18.89 25.85 13.41
N THR A 368 -19.17 26.07 12.12
CA THR A 368 -20.37 26.80 11.70
C THR A 368 -20.75 26.52 10.24
N GLY A 369 -22.04 26.59 9.96
CA GLY A 369 -22.57 26.70 8.61
C GLY A 369 -22.39 28.10 7.99
N ASP A 370 -22.40 29.16 8.80
CA ASP A 370 -22.24 30.57 8.38
C ASP A 370 -21.29 31.28 9.35
N LEU A 371 -20.12 31.67 8.84
CA LEU A 371 -19.07 32.25 9.66
C LEU A 371 -19.38 33.67 10.14
N ARG A 372 -19.93 34.52 9.27
CA ARG A 372 -20.20 35.93 9.61
C ARG A 372 -21.22 36.02 10.72
N ARG A 373 -22.31 35.24 10.62
CA ARG A 373 -23.34 35.15 11.65
C ARG A 373 -22.78 34.61 12.95
N ARG A 374 -21.94 33.57 12.90
CA ARG A 374 -21.35 32.97 14.11
C ARG A 374 -20.44 33.93 14.87
N ILE A 375 -19.60 34.71 14.17
CA ILE A 375 -18.73 35.68 14.83
C ILE A 375 -19.53 36.87 15.39
N ASN A 376 -20.62 37.28 14.74
CA ASN A 376 -21.55 38.25 15.32
C ASN A 376 -22.23 37.73 16.59
N ASN A 377 -22.56 36.44 16.66
CA ASN A 377 -23.08 35.83 17.89
C ASN A 377 -22.05 35.87 19.01
N HIS A 378 -20.78 35.52 18.74
CA HIS A 378 -19.69 35.66 19.71
C HIS A 378 -19.54 37.10 20.20
N ARG A 379 -19.59 38.08 19.29
CA ARG A 379 -19.58 39.51 19.65
C ARG A 379 -20.71 39.87 20.60
N SER A 380 -21.93 39.40 20.31
CA SER A 380 -23.09 39.62 21.16
C SER A 380 -22.90 39.02 22.55
N THR A 381 -22.40 37.77 22.64
CA THR A 381 -22.13 37.12 23.93
C THR A 381 -21.11 37.86 24.78
N ILE A 382 -20.06 38.40 24.15
CA ILE A 382 -19.03 39.19 24.85
C ILE A 382 -19.64 40.50 25.36
N LYS A 383 -20.33 41.25 24.50
CA LYS A 383 -20.98 42.53 24.88
C LYS A 383 -22.04 42.39 25.97
N THR A 384 -22.80 41.30 25.94
CA THR A 384 -23.86 41.01 26.91
C THR A 384 -23.35 40.27 28.15
N LYS A 385 -22.03 40.09 28.28
CA LYS A 385 -21.37 39.41 29.42
C LYS A 385 -21.94 38.02 29.71
N LYS A 386 -22.30 37.26 28.66
CA LYS A 386 -22.78 35.88 28.80
C LYS A 386 -21.61 34.94 29.10
N ILE A 387 -21.37 34.67 30.38
CA ILE A 387 -20.28 33.82 30.89
C ILE A 387 -20.49 32.31 30.69
N ASN A 388 -21.66 31.88 30.21
CA ASN A 388 -21.95 30.46 29.97
C ASN A 388 -21.24 29.92 28.72
N GLU A 389 -20.99 30.78 27.72
CA GLU A 389 -20.33 30.43 26.47
C GLU A 389 -18.79 30.53 26.60
N PRO A 390 -18.00 29.55 26.14
CA PRO A 390 -16.55 29.53 26.36
C PRO A 390 -15.81 30.78 25.89
N VAL A 391 -16.18 31.29 24.71
CA VAL A 391 -15.59 32.51 24.11
C VAL A 391 -16.04 33.76 24.88
N GLY A 392 -17.32 33.84 25.22
CA GLY A 392 -17.89 34.95 26.00
C GLY A 392 -17.27 35.05 27.40
N GLU A 393 -17.10 33.93 28.08
CA GLU A 393 -16.43 33.84 29.38
C GLU A 393 -14.98 34.31 29.30
N HIS A 394 -14.22 33.84 28.31
CA HIS A 394 -12.79 34.15 28.20
C HIS A 394 -12.53 35.64 27.94
N PHE A 395 -13.24 36.24 26.98
CA PHE A 395 -13.03 37.65 26.61
C PHE A 395 -13.75 38.66 27.53
N ASN A 396 -14.35 38.19 28.63
CA ASN A 396 -14.83 39.02 29.73
C ASN A 396 -13.96 38.89 30.99
N LEU A 397 -12.86 38.12 30.95
CA LEU A 397 -11.87 38.10 32.03
C LEU A 397 -11.12 39.43 32.11
N GLU A 398 -10.59 39.73 33.30
CA GLU A 398 -9.77 40.92 33.51
C GLU A 398 -8.55 40.93 32.58
N GLY A 399 -8.31 42.06 31.91
CA GLY A 399 -7.21 42.20 30.94
C GLY A 399 -7.50 41.63 29.54
N HIS A 400 -8.66 41.03 29.32
CA HIS A 400 -9.08 40.53 28.00
C HIS A 400 -10.23 41.37 27.43
N LYS A 401 -10.18 41.66 26.13
CA LYS A 401 -11.23 42.42 25.44
C LYS A 401 -11.45 41.89 24.02
N TRP A 402 -12.60 42.27 23.44
CA TRP A 402 -13.04 41.83 22.12
C TRP A 402 -12.00 42.07 21.03
N GLU A 403 -11.29 43.19 21.09
CA GLU A 403 -10.24 43.60 20.15
C GLU A 403 -9.01 42.65 20.14
N ASP A 404 -8.84 41.87 21.21
CA ASP A 404 -7.76 40.91 21.36
C ASP A 404 -8.06 39.56 20.68
N MET A 405 -9.27 39.41 20.12
CA MET A 405 -9.65 38.21 19.38
C MET A 405 -9.10 38.26 17.95
N THR A 406 -8.47 37.17 17.50
CA THR A 406 -8.24 36.90 16.08
C THR A 406 -9.08 35.72 15.60
N VAL A 407 -9.50 35.73 14.34
CA VAL A 407 -10.32 34.67 13.72
C VAL A 407 -9.70 34.28 12.39
N VAL A 408 -9.56 32.98 12.14
CA VAL A 408 -9.12 32.43 10.85
C VAL A 408 -9.92 31.16 10.56
N VAL A 409 -10.34 30.94 9.31
CA VAL A 409 -10.88 29.64 8.90
C VAL A 409 -9.71 28.71 8.63
N ILE A 410 -9.75 27.53 9.23
CA ILE A 410 -8.63 26.57 9.19
C ILE A 410 -8.96 25.31 8.39
N ASP A 411 -10.25 25.03 8.16
CA ASP A 411 -10.70 23.89 7.39
C ASP A 411 -12.11 24.16 6.84
N HIS A 412 -12.44 23.58 5.69
CA HIS A 412 -13.76 23.74 5.09
C HIS A 412 -14.10 22.56 4.19
N ASN A 413 -15.39 22.26 4.10
CA ASN A 413 -15.91 21.49 2.99
C ASN A 413 -17.38 21.83 2.78
N PRO A 414 -17.77 22.39 1.62
CA PRO A 414 -19.15 22.77 1.37
C PRO A 414 -20.11 21.58 1.42
N ARG A 415 -19.61 20.34 1.26
CA ARG A 415 -20.40 19.10 1.27
C ARG A 415 -20.49 18.42 2.63
N TRP A 416 -19.87 18.96 3.69
CA TRP A 416 -20.00 18.33 5.00
C TRP A 416 -21.44 18.35 5.49
N THR A 417 -21.90 17.20 5.98
CA THR A 417 -23.06 17.14 6.88
C THR A 417 -22.70 17.76 8.23
N ASP A 418 -23.70 18.12 9.03
CA ASP A 418 -23.46 18.64 10.39
C ASP A 418 -22.66 17.65 11.25
N ALA A 419 -22.92 16.34 11.11
CA ALA A 419 -22.16 15.31 11.81
C ALA A 419 -20.68 15.27 11.38
N GLN A 420 -20.40 15.38 10.08
CA GLN A 420 -19.04 15.43 9.56
C GLN A 420 -18.31 16.70 10.00
N ARG A 421 -18.98 17.85 9.97
CA ARG A 421 -18.41 19.13 10.42
C ARG A 421 -18.08 19.09 11.92
N LYS A 422 -18.99 18.59 12.76
CA LYS A 422 -18.75 18.37 14.22
C LYS A 422 -17.61 17.38 14.48
N SER A 423 -17.52 16.30 13.71
CA SER A 423 -16.39 15.36 13.81
C SER A 423 -15.06 16.05 13.49
N LYS A 424 -15.04 16.94 12.49
CA LYS A 424 -13.85 17.71 12.13
C LYS A 424 -13.47 18.78 13.16
N GLU A 425 -14.46 19.41 13.80
CA GLU A 425 -14.24 20.30 14.94
C GLU A 425 -13.51 19.56 16.07
N LYS A 426 -14.01 18.38 16.47
CA LYS A 426 -13.39 17.54 17.50
C LYS A 426 -11.95 17.17 17.15
N PHE A 427 -11.70 16.80 15.90
CA PHE A 427 -10.36 16.53 15.39
C PHE A 427 -9.42 17.73 15.64
N TRP A 428 -9.83 18.94 15.27
CA TRP A 428 -9.00 20.14 15.43
C TRP A 428 -8.83 20.56 16.90
N MET A 429 -9.86 20.41 17.74
CA MET A 429 -9.75 20.66 19.18
C MET A 429 -8.67 19.77 19.82
N HIS A 430 -8.69 18.48 19.51
CA HIS A 430 -7.69 17.53 20.01
C HIS A 430 -6.31 17.80 19.42
N ARG A 431 -6.25 18.07 18.11
CA ARG A 431 -4.99 18.32 17.39
C ARG A 431 -4.24 19.55 17.91
N LEU A 432 -4.97 20.60 18.28
CA LEU A 432 -4.41 21.87 18.76
C LEU A 432 -4.38 22.00 20.30
N LYS A 433 -4.94 21.00 21.01
CA LYS A 433 -5.12 21.01 22.47
C LYS A 433 -5.87 22.26 22.97
N SER A 434 -6.98 22.61 22.30
CA SER A 434 -7.75 23.82 22.58
C SER A 434 -8.69 23.71 23.80
N PHE A 435 -8.72 22.58 24.50
CA PHE A 435 -9.47 22.40 25.74
C PHE A 435 -8.78 23.10 26.92
N ARG A 436 -9.59 23.57 27.87
CA ARG A 436 -9.10 24.05 29.17
C ARG A 436 -8.30 22.96 29.89
N PRO A 437 -7.22 23.31 30.62
CA PRO A 437 -6.77 24.68 30.93
C PRO A 437 -5.95 25.36 29.82
N ASN A 438 -5.47 24.61 28.82
CA ASN A 438 -4.51 25.08 27.81
C ASN A 438 -5.15 25.90 26.68
N GLY A 439 -6.44 25.72 26.42
CA GLY A 439 -7.21 26.54 25.49
C GLY A 439 -8.52 27.06 26.09
N ILE A 440 -9.45 27.46 25.23
CA ILE A 440 -10.69 28.12 25.61
C ILE A 440 -11.88 27.14 25.65
N ASN A 441 -11.88 26.10 24.80
CA ASN A 441 -12.98 25.12 24.71
C ASN A 441 -13.20 24.38 26.04
N LYS A 442 -14.46 24.10 26.39
CA LYS A 442 -14.83 23.37 27.60
C LYS A 442 -14.87 21.87 27.33
N LEU A 443 -14.57 21.05 28.35
CA LEU A 443 -14.69 19.59 28.24
C LEU A 443 -16.14 19.16 27.98
N ASN A 444 -17.13 19.93 28.45
CA ASN A 444 -18.54 19.67 28.17
C ASN A 444 -18.94 19.92 26.71
N ASP A 445 -18.13 20.66 25.94
CA ASP A 445 -18.28 20.77 24.49
C ASP A 445 -18.00 19.42 23.80
N PHE A 446 -17.28 18.50 24.48
CA PHE A 446 -17.00 17.15 24.01
C PHE A 446 -18.14 16.16 24.35
N THR A 447 -18.76 16.27 25.53
CA THR A 447 -19.72 15.28 26.07
C THR A 447 -21.19 15.51 25.68
N ARG A 448 -21.60 16.72 25.29
CA ARG A 448 -22.98 17.01 24.84
C ARG A 448 -23.41 16.34 23.52
N MET A 449 -22.56 15.53 22.89
CA MET A 449 -22.81 14.90 21.59
C MET A 449 -22.57 13.39 21.56
N ASN A 450 -22.31 12.76 22.70
CA ASN A 450 -22.29 11.30 22.82
C ASN A 450 -23.65 10.75 23.31
N VAL A 451 -24.67 11.61 23.40
CA VAL A 451 -26.07 11.23 23.67
C VAL A 451 -26.88 11.63 22.44
N ASN A 452 -26.84 10.75 21.44
CA ASN A 452 -27.89 10.42 20.46
C ASN A 452 -27.29 9.56 19.36
#